data_AF-A0A5B0CP80-F1
#
_entry.id   AF-A0A5B0CP80-F1
#
_cell.length_a   1.000
_cell.length_b   1.000
_cell.length_c   1.000
_cell.angle_alpha   90.00
_cell.angle_beta   90.00
_cell.angle_gamma   90.00
#
_symmetry.space_group_name_H-M   'P 1'
#
loop_
_entity.id
_entity.type
_entity.pdbx_description
1 polymer ?
#
loop_
_entity_poly.entity_id
_entity_poly.type
_entity_poly.pdbx_seq_one_letter_code
_entity_poly.pdbx_strand_id
1 'polypeptide(L)'
;MLRKWVLFIGVAVSLLAISACSNGIEYSSNQNKDDPELFSFSLTTSASPNQVNIIELKEMGKNFEDKKDNKMIQTFHSFRIYYGEYGSVLEEYKEYVQFDLSTVDYFDIQWINDSLVSINVIRKKDDGSTFKAESIDLDISYK
;
A
#
# COMPACT_ATOMS: atom_id res chain seq x y z
N MET A 1 23.11 -55.84 -21.30
CA MET A 1 22.52 -54.74 -22.08
C MET A 1 21.24 -54.27 -21.42
N LEU A 2 21.21 -53.09 -20.80
CA LEU A 2 20.00 -52.26 -20.69
C LEU A 2 20.43 -50.82 -20.36
N ARG A 3 19.73 -49.87 -20.98
CA ARG A 3 20.18 -48.51 -21.30
C ARG A 3 20.07 -47.54 -20.11
N LYS A 4 21.02 -46.60 -20.06
CA LYS A 4 21.03 -45.38 -19.27
C LYS A 4 19.85 -44.47 -19.67
N TRP A 5 19.19 -43.86 -18.69
CA TRP A 5 18.51 -42.60 -18.85
C TRP A 5 19.06 -41.63 -17.82
N VAL A 6 19.74 -40.59 -18.33
CA VAL A 6 20.09 -39.38 -17.60
C VAL A 6 19.00 -38.37 -17.94
N LEU A 7 18.39 -37.73 -16.94
CA LEU A 7 17.74 -36.45 -17.10
C LEU A 7 18.06 -35.59 -15.87
N PHE A 8 18.41 -34.36 -16.17
CA PHE A 8 19.09 -33.35 -15.37
C PHE A 8 18.08 -32.26 -14.96
N ILE A 9 18.41 -31.56 -13.85
CA ILE A 9 18.01 -30.16 -13.49
C ILE A 9 16.53 -30.02 -13.06
N GLY A 10 16.16 -29.32 -11.98
CA GLY A 10 16.86 -28.48 -11.02
C GLY A 10 15.82 -27.70 -10.20
N VAL A 11 16.32 -26.94 -9.22
CA VAL A 11 15.63 -25.86 -8.47
C VAL A 11 14.72 -26.31 -7.31
N ALA A 12 15.23 -26.14 -6.09
CA ALA A 12 14.42 -25.70 -4.94
C ALA A 12 15.33 -24.92 -3.98
N VAL A 13 15.71 -23.70 -4.40
CA VAL A 13 16.19 -22.68 -3.47
C VAL A 13 14.94 -22.08 -2.83
N SER A 14 14.61 -22.47 -1.61
CA SER A 14 13.63 -21.77 -0.78
C SER A 14 14.35 -21.18 0.42
N LEU A 15 14.88 -19.97 0.21
CA LEU A 15 15.28 -19.06 1.27
C LEU A 15 14.00 -18.62 1.99
N LEU A 16 13.77 -19.22 3.16
CA LEU A 16 12.84 -18.72 4.17
C LEU A 16 13.43 -17.46 4.79
N ALA A 17 13.12 -16.30 4.21
CA ALA A 17 13.17 -15.02 4.90
C ALA A 17 11.72 -14.66 5.26
N ILE A 18 11.33 -14.99 6.48
CA ILE A 18 10.06 -14.55 7.06
C ILE A 18 10.25 -13.07 7.42
N SER A 19 9.96 -12.16 6.48
CA SER A 19 9.73 -10.76 6.80
C SER A 19 8.36 -10.67 7.49
N ALA A 20 8.35 -10.10 8.70
CA ALA A 20 7.17 -9.89 9.51
C ALA A 20 6.02 -9.28 8.69
N CYS A 21 4.91 -9.99 8.60
CA CYS A 21 3.69 -9.49 7.95
C CYS A 21 3.15 -8.31 8.76
N SER A 22 2.86 -7.19 8.08
CA SER A 22 2.02 -6.13 8.65
C SER A 22 0.61 -6.66 8.90
N ASN A 23 -0.11 -6.06 9.84
CA ASN A 23 -1.47 -6.47 10.20
C ASN A 23 -2.55 -6.00 9.20
N GLY A 24 -2.17 -5.67 7.97
CA GLY A 24 -3.08 -5.24 6.92
C GLY A 24 -3.35 -6.36 5.91
N ILE A 25 -4.62 -6.66 5.66
CA ILE A 25 -4.99 -7.51 4.53
C ILE A 25 -4.75 -6.71 3.25
N GLU A 26 -3.72 -7.09 2.50
CA GLU A 26 -3.30 -6.47 1.24
C GLU A 26 -4.15 -6.99 0.07
N TYR A 27 -4.76 -6.07 -0.68
CA TYR A 27 -5.40 -6.38 -1.96
C TYR A 27 -4.74 -5.57 -3.09
N SER A 28 -4.41 -6.24 -4.19
CA SER A 28 -4.11 -5.63 -5.49
C SER A 28 -5.40 -5.67 -6.31
N SER A 29 -5.90 -4.52 -6.74
CA SER A 29 -7.20 -4.37 -7.39
C SER A 29 -7.07 -3.56 -8.68
N ASN A 30 -7.57 -4.11 -9.78
CA ASN A 30 -7.93 -3.34 -10.98
C ASN A 30 -9.35 -2.81 -10.79
N GLN A 31 -9.57 -1.51 -11.05
CA GLN A 31 -10.82 -0.82 -10.74
C GLN A 31 -12.08 -1.60 -11.16
N ASN A 32 -12.89 -1.98 -10.17
CA ASN A 32 -14.19 -2.60 -10.38
C ASN A 32 -15.25 -1.49 -10.45
N LYS A 33 -16.03 -1.44 -11.54
CA LYS A 33 -16.94 -0.32 -11.86
C LYS A 33 -18.21 -0.23 -10.99
N ASP A 34 -18.42 -1.18 -10.08
CA ASP A 34 -19.61 -1.29 -9.24
C ASP A 34 -19.39 -0.92 -7.76
N ASP A 35 -18.22 -0.37 -7.40
CA ASP A 35 -17.97 0.10 -6.02
C ASP A 35 -18.70 1.44 -5.80
N PRO A 36 -19.47 1.64 -4.70
CA PRO A 36 -20.12 2.91 -4.39
C PRO A 36 -19.15 4.09 -4.48
N GLU A 37 -19.66 5.29 -4.81
CA GLU A 37 -18.86 6.52 -4.99
C GLU A 37 -17.87 6.71 -3.83
N LEU A 38 -16.63 6.31 -4.08
CA LEU A 38 -15.51 6.50 -3.20
C LEU A 38 -14.98 7.91 -3.42
N PHE A 39 -14.94 8.71 -2.36
CA PHE A 39 -14.12 9.91 -2.36
C PHE A 39 -12.73 9.58 -1.82
N SER A 40 -11.75 10.38 -2.20
CA SER A 40 -10.38 10.20 -1.77
C SER A 40 -9.78 11.53 -1.30
N PHE A 41 -9.00 11.48 -0.23
CA PHE A 41 -8.18 12.59 0.25
C PHE A 41 -6.71 12.22 0.12
N SER A 42 -5.94 13.09 -0.56
CA SER A 42 -4.50 12.94 -0.65
C SER A 42 -3.87 13.30 0.70
N LEU A 43 -3.13 12.36 1.29
CA LEU A 43 -2.42 12.55 2.55
C LEU A 43 -1.02 13.07 2.29
N THR A 44 -0.30 12.45 1.34
CA THR A 44 1.04 12.87 0.94
C THR A 44 1.44 12.24 -0.39
N THR A 45 2.40 12.86 -1.07
CA THR A 45 3.04 12.37 -2.30
C THR A 45 4.54 12.37 -2.12
N SER A 46 5.22 11.40 -2.71
CA SER A 46 6.68 11.36 -2.70
C SER A 46 7.21 10.84 -4.03
N ALA A 47 8.10 11.59 -4.65
CA ALA A 47 8.79 11.20 -5.87
C ALA A 47 10.09 10.48 -5.54
N SER A 48 10.46 9.53 -6.38
CA SER A 48 11.73 8.83 -6.29
C SER A 48 12.92 9.78 -6.52
N PRO A 49 14.16 9.43 -6.10
CA PRO A 49 15.31 10.33 -6.13
C PRO A 49 15.57 10.97 -7.49
N ASN A 50 15.42 10.21 -8.58
CA ASN A 50 15.59 10.72 -9.95
C ASN A 50 14.25 11.01 -10.66
N GLN A 51 13.14 11.07 -9.92
CA GLN A 51 11.80 11.33 -10.43
C GLN A 51 11.40 10.36 -11.56
N VAL A 52 11.77 9.08 -11.41
CA VAL A 52 11.31 8.02 -12.32
C VAL A 52 9.93 7.55 -11.89
N ASN A 53 9.73 7.36 -10.58
CA ASN A 53 8.48 6.94 -9.99
C ASN A 53 7.96 7.94 -8.97
N ILE A 54 6.67 7.82 -8.68
CA ILE A 54 5.99 8.56 -7.62
C ILE A 54 5.03 7.64 -6.88
N ILE A 55 4.86 7.91 -5.59
CA ILE A 55 3.77 7.34 -4.81
C ILE A 55 2.85 8.45 -4.28
N GLU A 56 1.58 8.12 -4.11
CA GLU A 56 0.58 8.97 -3.46
C GLU A 56 -0.20 8.15 -2.44
N LEU A 57 -0.18 8.59 -1.19
CA LEU A 57 -0.92 7.99 -0.10
C LEU A 57 -2.28 8.67 0.00
N LYS A 58 -3.35 7.88 -0.05
CA LYS A 58 -4.74 8.37 0.02
C LYS A 58 -5.51 7.71 1.14
N GLU A 59 -6.28 8.54 1.84
CA GLU A 59 -7.44 8.06 2.58
C GLU A 59 -8.62 7.95 1.61
N MET A 60 -9.27 6.79 1.62
CA MET A 60 -10.50 6.56 0.89
C MET A 60 -11.65 6.57 1.88
N GLY A 61 -12.75 7.19 1.51
CA GLY A 61 -13.98 7.14 2.29
C GLY A 61 -15.19 6.82 1.44
N LYS A 62 -16.23 6.35 2.11
CA LYS A 62 -17.53 6.06 1.53
C LYS A 62 -18.57 7.02 2.09
N ASN A 63 -19.42 7.48 1.20
CA ASN A 63 -20.61 8.24 1.54
C ASN A 63 -21.75 7.25 1.84
N PHE A 64 -22.39 7.40 2.98
CA PHE A 64 -23.59 6.66 3.34
C PHE A 64 -24.72 7.64 3.66
N GLU A 65 -25.91 7.34 3.16
CA GLU A 65 -27.11 8.09 3.54
C GLU A 65 -27.66 7.53 4.85
N ASP A 66 -27.69 8.36 5.89
CA ASP A 66 -28.45 8.05 7.09
C ASP A 66 -29.94 8.21 6.80
N LYS A 67 -30.63 7.08 6.63
CA LYS A 67 -32.07 7.03 6.33
C LYS A 67 -32.95 7.64 7.42
N LYS A 68 -32.44 7.77 8.65
CA LYS A 68 -33.21 8.34 9.76
C LYS A 68 -33.27 9.86 9.68
N ASP A 69 -32.15 10.47 9.34
CA ASP A 69 -31.96 11.93 9.40
C ASP A 69 -31.75 12.56 8.01
N ASN A 70 -31.82 11.75 6.94
CA ASN A 70 -31.60 12.09 5.53
C ASN A 70 -30.28 12.86 5.29
N LYS A 71 -29.23 12.46 6.02
CA LYS A 71 -27.93 13.12 6.03
C LYS A 71 -26.85 12.22 5.44
N MET A 72 -25.97 12.80 4.63
CA MET A 72 -24.77 12.12 4.15
C MET A 72 -23.73 12.03 5.27
N ILE A 73 -23.32 10.81 5.60
CA ILE A 73 -22.25 10.50 6.54
C ILE A 73 -21.05 10.01 5.74
N GLN A 74 -19.90 10.63 5.98
CA GLN A 74 -18.61 10.19 5.46
C GLN A 74 -18.00 9.22 6.46
N THR A 75 -17.58 8.05 5.99
CA THR A 75 -16.86 7.08 6.82
C THR A 75 -15.60 6.62 6.12
N PHE A 76 -14.59 6.28 6.92
CA PHE A 76 -13.37 5.67 6.42
C PHE A 76 -13.69 4.36 5.70
N HIS A 77 -13.07 4.16 4.55
CA HIS A 77 -13.17 2.93 3.78
C HIS A 77 -11.85 2.14 3.79
N SER A 78 -10.76 2.80 3.39
CA SER A 78 -9.48 2.14 3.22
C SER A 78 -8.35 3.16 3.10
N PHE A 79 -7.15 2.75 3.45
CA PHE A 79 -5.93 3.45 3.08
C PHE A 79 -5.37 2.86 1.77
N ARG A 80 -4.99 3.70 0.82
CA ARG A 80 -4.42 3.26 -0.46
C ARG A 80 -3.09 3.94 -0.73
N ILE A 81 -2.14 3.17 -1.25
CA ILE A 81 -0.85 3.65 -1.73
C ILE A 81 -0.87 3.50 -3.25
N TYR A 82 -1.10 4.60 -3.95
CA TYR A 82 -1.02 4.69 -5.40
C TYR A 82 0.43 4.82 -5.85
N TYR A 83 0.79 4.22 -6.97
CA TYR A 83 2.16 4.24 -7.47
C TYR A 83 2.26 4.13 -9.00
N GLY A 84 3.31 4.72 -9.56
CA GLY A 84 3.54 4.70 -11.00
C GLY A 84 4.64 5.65 -11.45
N GLU A 85 4.74 5.83 -12.76
CA GLU A 85 5.74 6.72 -13.35
C GLU A 85 5.48 8.18 -12.93
N TYR A 86 6.54 8.92 -12.66
CA TYR A 86 6.43 10.33 -12.32
C TYR A 86 5.78 11.12 -13.48
N GLY A 87 4.77 11.92 -13.15
CA GLY A 87 4.01 12.71 -14.14
C GLY A 87 2.94 11.92 -14.89
N SER A 88 2.78 10.62 -14.63
CA SER A 88 1.68 9.81 -15.15
C SER A 88 0.42 9.87 -14.26
N VAL A 89 -0.69 9.39 -14.79
CA VAL A 89 -1.89 9.13 -13.99
C VAL A 89 -1.66 7.84 -13.18
N LEU A 90 -1.84 7.91 -11.86
CA LEU A 90 -1.63 6.76 -10.98
C LEU A 90 -2.89 5.89 -10.92
N GLU A 91 -2.89 4.79 -11.68
CA GLU A 91 -4.01 3.84 -11.73
C GLU A 91 -3.82 2.64 -10.79
N GLU A 92 -2.56 2.26 -10.55
CA GLU A 92 -2.21 1.14 -9.68
C GLU A 92 -2.10 1.57 -8.22
N TYR A 93 -2.55 0.70 -7.32
CA TYR A 93 -2.46 0.91 -5.88
C TYR A 93 -2.43 -0.40 -5.09
N LYS A 94 -1.89 -0.30 -3.87
CA LYS A 94 -2.12 -1.27 -2.79
C LYS A 94 -3.18 -0.74 -1.85
N GLU A 95 -4.12 -1.60 -1.43
CA GLU A 95 -5.22 -1.23 -0.55
C GLU A 95 -5.14 -1.92 0.82
N TYR A 96 -5.44 -1.14 1.87
CA TYR A 96 -5.46 -1.56 3.28
C TYR A 96 -6.80 -1.14 3.91
N VAL A 97 -7.75 -2.08 4.00
CA VAL A 97 -9.14 -1.84 4.45
C VAL A 97 -9.32 -1.67 5.96
N GLN A 98 -8.35 -2.10 6.77
CA GLN A 98 -8.40 -2.02 8.24
C GLN A 98 -7.27 -1.15 8.82
N PHE A 99 -6.79 -0.21 8.03
CA PHE A 99 -5.72 0.68 8.43
C PHE A 99 -6.27 1.83 9.26
N ASP A 100 -6.03 1.82 10.57
CA ASP A 100 -6.46 2.91 11.45
C ASP A 100 -5.59 4.16 11.21
N LEU A 101 -6.08 5.09 10.39
CA LEU A 101 -5.46 6.40 10.15
C LEU A 101 -5.60 7.37 11.34
N SER A 102 -6.57 7.15 12.24
CA SER A 102 -6.87 8.12 13.31
C SER A 102 -5.75 8.25 14.34
N THR A 103 -4.92 7.21 14.49
CA THR A 103 -3.77 7.20 15.39
C THR A 103 -2.44 7.50 14.70
N VAL A 104 -2.45 7.72 13.38
CA VAL A 104 -1.27 8.12 12.62
C VAL A 104 -0.99 9.61 12.86
N ASP A 105 0.26 9.93 13.16
CA ASP A 105 0.75 11.31 13.17
C ASP A 105 1.17 11.74 11.76
N TYR A 106 2.11 10.99 11.18
CA TYR A 106 2.62 11.23 9.84
C TYR A 106 3.21 9.95 9.24
N PHE A 107 3.47 10.00 7.94
CA PHE A 107 4.20 8.99 7.21
C PHE A 107 5.61 9.51 6.91
N ASP A 108 6.63 8.73 7.25
CA ASP A 108 8.01 8.98 6.86
C ASP A 108 8.36 8.08 5.67
N ILE A 109 8.57 8.70 4.51
CA ILE A 109 8.74 8.00 3.23
C ILE A 109 10.21 8.05 2.83
N GLN A 110 10.83 6.88 2.69
CA GLN A 110 12.25 6.75 2.38
C GLN A 110 12.43 5.90 1.13
N TRP A 111 12.89 6.53 0.06
CA TRP A 111 13.29 5.83 -1.16
C TRP A 111 14.69 5.23 -0.99
N ILE A 112 14.81 3.93 -1.22
CA ILE A 112 16.09 3.22 -1.24
C ILE A 112 16.76 3.41 -2.60
N ASN A 113 15.97 3.39 -3.67
CA ASN A 113 16.35 3.72 -5.04
C ASN A 113 15.10 4.19 -5.80
N ASP A 114 15.12 4.26 -7.13
CA ASP A 114 13.97 4.73 -7.90
C ASP A 114 12.75 3.79 -7.93
N SER A 115 12.89 2.56 -7.47
CA SER A 115 11.87 1.51 -7.57
C SER A 115 11.55 0.85 -6.23
N LEU A 116 12.31 1.15 -5.17
CA LEU A 116 12.11 0.60 -3.83
C LEU A 116 11.87 1.74 -2.85
N VAL A 117 10.74 1.71 -2.15
CA VAL A 117 10.36 2.70 -1.14
C VAL A 117 9.86 2.02 0.13
N SER A 118 10.30 2.53 1.27
CA SER A 118 9.77 2.15 2.58
C SER A 118 8.93 3.30 3.13
N ILE A 119 7.71 2.98 3.54
CA ILE A 119 6.75 3.92 4.12
C ILE A 119 6.63 3.57 5.60
N ASN A 120 7.27 4.38 6.44
CA ASN A 120 7.22 4.25 7.88
C ASN A 120 5.94 4.90 8.41
N VAL A 121 5.14 4.14 9.15
CA VAL A 121 3.92 4.67 9.79
C VAL A 121 4.28 5.12 11.19
N ILE A 122 4.22 6.44 11.42
CA ILE A 122 4.51 7.03 12.72
C ILE A 122 3.20 7.33 13.43
N ARG A 123 2.98 6.69 14.60
CA ARG A 123 1.75 6.84 15.39
C ARG A 123 1.98 7.65 16.66
N LYS A 124 0.92 8.32 17.13
CA LYS A 124 0.90 9.02 18.41
C LYS A 124 0.66 8.06 19.55
N LYS A 125 1.32 8.29 20.68
CA LYS A 125 0.96 7.70 21.98
C LYS A 125 0.08 8.67 22.76
N ASP A 126 -0.55 8.16 23.81
CA ASP A 126 -1.39 8.95 24.72
C ASP A 126 -0.63 10.11 25.40
N ASP A 127 0.69 9.95 25.60
CA ASP A 127 1.56 10.98 26.17
C ASP A 127 2.00 12.06 25.16
N GLY A 128 1.52 11.99 23.92
CA GLY A 128 1.86 12.91 22.83
C GLY A 128 3.19 12.61 22.13
N SER A 129 3.98 11.63 22.61
CA SER A 129 5.18 11.17 21.89
C SER A 129 4.80 10.31 20.67
N THR A 130 5.76 10.11 19.78
CA THR A 130 5.56 9.30 18.57
C THR A 130 6.42 8.03 18.57
N PHE A 131 6.00 7.04 17.78
CA PHE A 131 6.80 5.84 17.53
C PHE A 131 6.53 5.30 16.13
N LYS A 132 7.54 4.65 15.53
CA LYS A 132 7.36 3.86 14.31
C LYS A 132 6.59 2.60 14.66
N ALA A 133 5.36 2.47 14.16
CA ALA A 133 4.51 1.32 14.41
C ALA A 133 4.79 0.18 13.42
N GLU A 134 4.90 0.52 12.14
CA GLU A 134 5.11 -0.44 11.06
C GLU A 134 5.85 0.21 9.87
N SER A 135 6.36 -0.64 8.97
CA SER A 135 6.96 -0.28 7.68
C SER A 135 6.18 -0.97 6.58
N ILE A 136 5.81 -0.24 5.54
CA ILE A 136 5.26 -0.81 4.31
C ILE A 136 6.33 -0.65 3.24
N ASP A 137 6.91 -1.76 2.80
CA ASP A 137 7.88 -1.78 1.72
C ASP A 137 7.18 -2.05 0.39
N LEU A 138 7.45 -1.20 -0.59
CA LEU A 138 6.87 -1.27 -1.92
C LEU A 138 7.99 -1.35 -2.96
N ASP A 139 7.96 -2.43 -3.75
CA ASP A 139 8.79 -2.63 -4.94
C ASP A 139 7.95 -2.38 -6.19
N ILE A 140 8.33 -1.38 -6.96
CA ILE A 140 7.64 -0.87 -8.14
C ILE A 140 8.35 -1.29 -9.45
N SER A 141 9.34 -2.19 -9.37
CA SER A 141 10.21 -2.55 -10.49
C SER A 141 9.53 -3.40 -11.58
N TYR A 142 8.38 -4.03 -11.29
CA TYR A 142 7.76 -5.04 -12.15
C TYR A 142 6.59 -4.53 -13.00
N LYS A 143 6.60 -3.24 -13.36
CA LYS A 143 5.70 -2.75 -14.41
C LYS A 143 6.13 -3.23 -15.80
#